data_AF-A0A351F1D9-F1
#
_entry.id   AF-A0A351F1D9-F1
#
_cell.length_a   1.000
_cell.length_b   1.000
_cell.length_c   1.000
_cell.angle_alpha   90.00
_cell.angle_beta   90.00
_cell.angle_gamma   90.00
#
_symmetry.space_group_name_H-M   'P 1'
#
loop_
_entity.id
_entity.type
_entity.pdbx_description
1 polymer ?
#
loop_
_entity_poly.entity_id
_entity_poly.type
_entity_poly.pdbx_seq_one_letter_code
_entity_poly.pdbx_strand_id
1 'polypeptide(L)'
;MITIGFTTIHAQESSMIAFDKAIKWEKTMEGKMEFWGAPYFPWTFDGAAYDGQTVIFPVFCTQIPVSRAGEITWKIRDVEWMDLTTDVIPPELETELNPQISVLDERGEQFIQIRFQPLVKSGNGLVKAVRRISLALEMIPGETSFSSNNERDLTLSALSDGTIYKITVATDGIYKLDQEYLTGLGIDLKNLNPSKIKVFGSDSGPVPELIATQRVEDLDEVPLQGFGLEDGRFDQND
;
A
#
# COMPACT_ATOMS: atom_id res chain seq x y z
N MET A 1 45.02 9.30 2.60
CA MET A 1 44.64 9.90 3.89
C MET A 1 43.92 11.19 3.55
N ILE A 2 42.59 11.22 3.66
CA ILE A 2 41.80 12.43 3.36
C ILE A 2 41.14 12.82 4.67
N THR A 3 41.57 13.95 5.21
CA THR A 3 40.95 14.64 6.33
C THR A 3 40.20 15.83 5.74
N ILE A 4 38.93 16.01 6.12
CA ILE A 4 38.22 17.27 5.95
C ILE A 4 37.49 17.54 7.27
N GLY A 5 37.77 18.71 7.85
CA GLY A 5 37.33 19.14 9.16
C GLY A 5 35.90 19.66 9.19
N PHE A 6 35.29 19.62 10.37
CA PHE A 6 33.97 20.16 10.63
C PHE A 6 34.06 21.64 11.01
N THR A 7 33.43 22.50 10.22
CA THR A 7 32.99 23.83 10.65
C THR A 7 31.48 23.76 10.79
N THR A 8 30.99 23.93 12.02
CA THR A 8 29.56 24.06 12.30
C THR A 8 29.09 25.45 11.89
N ILE A 9 28.25 25.52 10.86
CA ILE A 9 27.35 26.64 10.58
C ILE A 9 25.95 26.03 10.53
N HIS A 10 25.04 26.50 11.37
CA HIS A 10 23.63 26.07 11.40
C HIS A 10 22.87 26.68 10.20
N ALA A 11 23.18 26.22 9.00
CA ALA A 11 22.31 26.39 7.83
C ALA A 11 21.57 25.06 7.61
N GLN A 12 20.26 25.15 7.42
CA GLN A 12 19.40 24.03 7.06
C GLN A 12 19.69 23.67 5.60
N GLU A 13 20.77 22.92 5.35
CA GLU A 13 21.25 22.66 3.99
C GLU A 13 20.37 21.62 3.27
N SER A 14 19.95 21.96 2.04
CA SER A 14 19.33 21.02 1.12
C SER A 14 20.26 19.85 0.82
N SER A 15 19.74 18.63 0.85
CA SER A 15 20.50 17.44 0.45
C SER A 15 20.19 17.07 -1.00
N MET A 16 21.22 17.11 -1.85
CA MET A 16 21.14 16.66 -3.24
C MET A 16 21.29 15.15 -3.33
N ILE A 17 20.31 14.48 -3.93
CA ILE A 17 20.31 13.04 -4.17
C ILE A 17 20.33 12.84 -5.69
N ALA A 18 21.37 12.16 -6.18
CA ALA A 18 21.45 11.76 -7.57
C ALA A 18 20.82 10.37 -7.73
N PHE A 19 19.88 10.24 -8.65
CA PHE A 19 19.28 8.95 -9.00
C PHE A 19 19.59 8.65 -10.47
N ASP A 20 20.32 7.56 -10.72
CA ASP A 20 20.61 7.04 -12.06
C ASP A 20 20.21 5.57 -12.11
N LYS A 21 19.32 5.22 -13.05
CA LYS A 21 18.80 3.86 -13.16
C LYS A 21 18.73 3.42 -14.62
N ALA A 22 19.39 2.31 -14.92
CA ALA A 22 19.16 1.55 -16.14
C ALA A 22 18.02 0.54 -15.95
N ILE A 23 17.13 0.45 -16.95
CA ILE A 23 16.02 -0.49 -17.00
C ILE A 23 16.37 -1.57 -18.04
N LYS A 24 16.41 -2.82 -17.57
CA LYS A 24 16.74 -3.99 -18.40
C LYS A 24 15.44 -4.61 -18.90
N TRP A 25 15.05 -4.20 -20.10
CA TRP A 25 13.85 -4.69 -20.77
C TRP A 25 14.05 -6.10 -21.33
N GLU A 26 13.00 -6.91 -21.23
CA GLU A 26 12.90 -8.23 -21.81
C GLU A 26 11.49 -8.47 -22.36
N LYS A 27 11.35 -9.37 -23.33
CA LYS A 27 10.03 -9.78 -23.80
C LYS A 27 9.38 -10.68 -22.75
N THR A 28 8.10 -10.46 -22.49
CA THR A 28 7.32 -11.39 -21.68
C THR A 28 7.27 -12.76 -22.36
N MET A 29 7.19 -13.85 -21.58
CA MET A 29 7.05 -15.20 -22.15
C MET A 29 5.83 -15.24 -23.09
N GLU A 30 6.04 -15.73 -24.32
CA GLU A 30 4.98 -15.83 -25.32
C GLU A 30 3.89 -16.81 -24.87
N GLY A 31 2.71 -16.27 -24.60
CA GLY A 31 1.54 -16.98 -24.13
C GLY A 31 0.57 -15.94 -23.61
N LYS A 32 -0.72 -16.03 -23.93
CA LYS A 32 -1.74 -15.04 -23.54
C LYS A 32 -1.91 -15.04 -22.02
N MET A 33 -1.00 -14.38 -21.32
CA MET A 33 -1.20 -13.97 -19.95
C MET A 33 -2.22 -12.86 -20.03
N GLU A 34 -3.42 -13.15 -19.55
CA GLU A 34 -4.49 -12.19 -19.36
C GLU A 34 -4.73 -12.12 -17.86
N PHE A 35 -4.81 -10.91 -17.32
CA PHE A 35 -5.26 -10.68 -15.96
C PHE A 35 -6.64 -10.04 -16.06
N TRP A 36 -7.68 -10.74 -15.61
CA TRP A 36 -9.07 -10.25 -15.69
C TRP A 36 -9.53 -9.87 -17.12
N GLY A 37 -9.05 -10.60 -18.13
CA GLY A 37 -9.37 -10.34 -19.54
C GLY A 37 -8.61 -9.17 -20.18
N ALA A 38 -7.75 -8.47 -19.42
CA ALA A 38 -6.81 -7.51 -19.96
C ALA A 38 -5.48 -8.21 -20.31
N PRO A 39 -4.96 -8.08 -21.54
CA PRO A 39 -3.68 -8.65 -21.91
C PRO A 39 -2.53 -7.89 -21.24
N TYR A 40 -1.43 -8.60 -20.96
CA TYR A 40 -0.17 -7.94 -20.60
C TYR A 40 0.48 -7.27 -21.80
N PHE A 41 1.15 -6.15 -21.55
CA PHE A 41 2.08 -5.52 -22.49
C PHE A 41 3.24 -6.49 -22.76
N PRO A 42 3.67 -6.69 -24.03
CA PRO A 42 4.57 -7.78 -24.41
C PRO A 42 6.04 -7.58 -23.99
N TRP A 43 6.32 -6.56 -23.19
CA TRP A 43 7.64 -6.22 -22.66
C TRP A 43 7.54 -5.97 -21.17
N THR A 44 8.55 -6.42 -20.44
CA THR A 44 8.69 -6.23 -19.00
C THR A 44 10.16 -5.94 -18.65
N PHE A 45 10.46 -5.77 -17.37
CA PHE A 45 11.81 -5.63 -16.86
C PHE A 45 11.90 -6.16 -15.43
N ASP A 46 13.12 -6.45 -14.99
CA ASP A 46 13.41 -6.92 -13.64
C ASP A 46 12.92 -5.94 -12.56
N GLY A 47 12.09 -6.42 -11.64
CA GLY A 47 11.48 -5.62 -10.58
C GLY A 47 10.30 -4.74 -11.03
N ALA A 48 9.73 -4.98 -12.21
CA ALA A 48 8.52 -4.28 -12.65
C ALA A 48 7.33 -4.57 -11.71
N ALA A 49 6.68 -3.50 -11.24
CA ALA A 49 5.29 -3.56 -10.85
C ALA A 49 4.41 -3.55 -12.10
N TYR A 50 3.11 -3.77 -11.95
CA TYR A 50 2.17 -3.78 -13.07
C TYR A 50 0.94 -2.92 -12.75
N ASP A 51 0.44 -2.23 -13.77
CA ASP A 51 -0.68 -1.29 -13.68
C ASP A 51 -1.44 -1.25 -15.03
N GLY A 52 -2.56 -0.52 -15.08
CA GLY A 52 -3.40 -0.39 -16.27
C GLY A 52 -4.70 -1.21 -16.17
N GLN A 53 -5.72 -0.77 -16.91
CA GLN A 53 -7.05 -1.39 -16.89
C GLN A 53 -7.34 -2.17 -18.17
N THR A 54 -7.02 -1.59 -19.32
CA THR A 54 -7.28 -2.23 -20.62
C THR A 54 -6.11 -3.07 -21.11
N VAL A 55 -4.88 -2.67 -20.79
CA VAL A 55 -3.65 -3.42 -21.01
C VAL A 55 -2.82 -3.31 -19.73
N ILE A 56 -2.36 -4.44 -19.21
CA ILE A 56 -1.52 -4.45 -18.01
C ILE A 56 -0.07 -4.20 -18.42
N PHE A 57 0.49 -3.06 -18.06
CA PHE A 57 1.84 -2.65 -18.46
C PHE A 57 2.78 -2.48 -17.25
N PRO A 58 4.10 -2.63 -17.45
CA PRO A 58 5.04 -2.53 -16.36
C PRO A 58 5.23 -1.08 -15.89
N VAL A 59 5.34 -0.91 -14.58
CA VAL A 59 5.59 0.37 -13.90
C VAL A 59 6.85 0.25 -13.06
N PHE A 60 7.69 1.28 -13.09
CA PHE A 60 8.88 1.35 -12.27
C PHE A 60 8.51 1.89 -10.89
N CYS A 61 8.93 1.21 -9.83
CA CYS A 61 8.76 1.65 -8.45
C CYS A 61 10.04 1.34 -7.65
N THR A 62 10.55 2.32 -6.91
CA THR A 62 11.68 2.12 -5.99
C THR A 62 11.59 3.07 -4.81
N GLN A 63 12.28 2.70 -3.73
CA GLN A 63 12.38 3.50 -2.52
C GLN A 63 13.85 3.76 -2.20
N ILE A 64 14.15 4.99 -1.81
CA ILE A 64 15.48 5.42 -1.37
C ILE A 64 15.37 5.82 0.11
N PRO A 65 16.06 5.13 1.04
CA PRO A 65 16.02 5.51 2.45
C PRO A 65 16.64 6.90 2.63
N VAL A 66 16.03 7.72 3.48
CA VAL A 66 16.53 9.05 3.83
C VAL A 66 16.59 9.22 5.34
N SER A 67 17.65 9.87 5.82
CA SER A 67 17.86 10.09 7.25
C SER A 67 16.96 11.15 7.86
N ARG A 68 16.34 11.99 7.02
CA ARG A 68 15.43 13.06 7.44
C ARG A 68 14.51 13.47 6.29
N ALA A 69 13.22 13.53 6.57
CA ALA A 69 12.20 14.01 5.66
C ALA A 69 12.22 15.54 5.58
N GLY A 70 11.71 16.00 4.46
CA GLY A 70 11.59 17.40 4.09
C GLY A 70 10.74 17.52 2.83
N GLU A 71 10.62 18.73 2.33
CA GLU A 71 10.03 18.95 1.01
C GLU A 71 10.98 18.41 -0.06
N ILE A 72 10.43 17.68 -1.03
CA ILE A 72 11.20 17.12 -2.13
C ILE A 72 10.91 17.91 -3.41
N THR A 73 11.95 18.41 -4.05
CA THR A 73 11.85 18.92 -5.42
C THR A 73 12.68 18.05 -6.35
N TRP A 74 12.26 17.92 -7.61
CA TRP A 74 12.92 17.04 -8.56
C TRP A 74 12.89 17.58 -9.98
N LYS A 75 13.86 17.11 -10.77
CA LYS A 75 13.89 17.32 -12.22
C LYS A 75 14.52 16.13 -12.93
N ILE A 76 14.01 15.81 -14.10
CA ILE A 76 14.67 14.90 -15.03
C ILE A 76 15.92 15.59 -15.56
N ARG A 77 17.09 14.94 -15.42
CA ARG A 77 18.35 15.42 -16.00
C ARG A 77 18.58 14.86 -17.39
N ASP A 78 18.36 13.56 -17.54
CA ASP A 78 18.60 12.85 -18.79
C ASP A 78 17.73 11.60 -18.88
N VAL A 79 17.39 11.22 -20.11
CA VAL A 79 16.63 10.00 -20.43
C VAL A 79 17.19 9.39 -21.70
N GLU A 80 17.68 8.16 -21.60
CA GLU A 80 18.02 7.34 -22.75
C GLU A 80 16.81 6.48 -23.13
N TRP A 81 16.42 6.54 -24.40
CA TRP A 81 15.27 5.83 -24.93
C TRP A 81 15.65 4.57 -25.70
N MET A 82 14.71 3.65 -25.80
CA MET A 82 14.75 2.48 -26.66
C MET A 82 13.40 2.33 -27.37
N ASP A 83 13.41 2.17 -28.68
CA ASP A 83 12.18 1.90 -29.43
C ASP A 83 11.74 0.46 -29.17
N LEU A 84 10.45 0.27 -28.85
CA LEU A 84 9.84 -1.05 -28.70
C LEU A 84 8.96 -1.35 -29.91
N THR A 85 9.11 -2.56 -30.45
CA THR A 85 8.17 -3.11 -31.43
C THR A 85 7.07 -3.84 -30.68
N THR A 86 5.82 -3.37 -30.84
CA THR A 86 4.62 -3.95 -30.24
C THR A 86 3.40 -3.60 -31.07
N ASP A 87 2.47 -4.54 -31.20
CA ASP A 87 1.15 -4.33 -31.80
C ASP A 87 0.09 -3.96 -30.73
N VAL A 88 0.46 -4.09 -29.45
CA VAL A 88 -0.38 -3.73 -28.30
C VAL A 88 0.09 -2.38 -27.76
N ILE A 89 -0.76 -1.36 -27.87
CA ILE A 89 -0.49 -0.02 -27.35
C ILE A 89 -1.56 0.30 -26.30
N PRO A 90 -1.19 0.45 -25.02
CA PRO A 90 -2.14 0.88 -23.99
C PRO A 90 -2.76 2.24 -24.36
N PRO A 91 -4.08 2.39 -24.35
CA PRO A 91 -4.74 3.66 -24.63
C PRO A 91 -4.45 4.72 -23.56
N GLU A 92 -4.09 4.30 -22.34
CA GLU A 92 -3.74 5.20 -21.23
C GLU A 92 -2.28 5.69 -21.30
N LEU A 93 -1.51 5.28 -22.32
CA LEU A 93 -0.10 5.64 -22.47
C LEU A 93 0.07 7.13 -22.78
N GLU A 94 0.72 7.86 -21.89
CA GLU A 94 1.05 9.27 -22.06
C GLU A 94 2.14 9.50 -23.12
N THR A 95 2.26 10.74 -23.61
CA THR A 95 3.28 11.15 -24.60
C THR A 95 4.59 11.60 -23.96
N GLU A 96 4.58 11.85 -22.65
CA GLU A 96 5.73 12.33 -21.87
C GLU A 96 5.84 11.53 -20.57
N LEU A 97 7.00 11.56 -19.93
CA LEU A 97 7.17 10.92 -18.63
C LEU A 97 6.58 11.82 -17.55
N ASN A 98 5.81 11.21 -16.65
CA ASN A 98 5.26 11.87 -15.48
C ASN A 98 5.65 11.14 -14.17
N PRO A 99 6.93 11.21 -13.74
CA PRO A 99 7.34 10.59 -12.48
C PRO A 99 6.61 11.16 -11.28
N GLN A 100 6.02 10.28 -10.48
CA GLN A 100 5.44 10.58 -9.18
C GLN A 100 6.51 10.32 -8.12
N ILE A 101 6.96 11.39 -7.45
CA ILE A 101 7.99 11.33 -6.43
C ILE A 101 7.43 11.91 -5.14
N SER A 102 7.47 11.12 -4.07
CA SER A 102 6.92 11.48 -2.76
C SER A 102 7.82 11.00 -1.64
N VAL A 103 7.67 11.62 -0.47
CA VAL A 103 8.28 11.15 0.77
C VAL A 103 7.25 10.30 1.52
N LEU A 104 7.66 9.11 1.96
CA LEU A 104 6.86 8.16 2.72
C LEU A 104 7.49 7.92 4.09
N ASP A 105 6.65 7.61 5.06
CA ASP A 105 7.05 7.06 6.37
C ASP A 105 6.55 5.62 6.46
N GLU A 106 7.45 4.68 6.70
CA GLU A 106 7.13 3.28 6.97
C GLU A 106 7.67 2.90 8.34
N ARG A 107 6.80 2.93 9.36
CA ARG A 107 7.12 2.57 10.75
C ARG A 107 8.25 3.43 11.36
N GLY A 108 8.27 4.72 11.02
CA GLY A 108 9.29 5.67 11.50
C GLY A 108 10.57 5.70 10.67
N GLU A 109 10.71 4.83 9.67
CA GLU A 109 11.77 4.92 8.66
C GLU A 109 11.25 5.71 7.45
N GLN A 110 12.05 6.65 6.97
CA GLN A 110 11.63 7.59 5.93
C GLN A 110 12.25 7.24 4.58
N PHE A 111 11.44 7.32 3.54
CA PHE A 111 11.83 6.96 2.18
C PHE A 111 11.40 8.02 1.17
N ILE A 112 12.19 8.20 0.11
CA ILE A 112 11.69 8.78 -1.13
C ILE A 112 11.18 7.63 -1.99
N GLN A 113 9.90 7.64 -2.34
CA GLN A 113 9.36 6.75 -3.37
C GLN A 113 9.44 7.44 -4.73
N ILE A 114 9.94 6.70 -5.72
CA ILE A 114 9.94 7.11 -7.12
C ILE A 114 9.10 6.09 -7.88
N ARG A 115 7.98 6.53 -8.44
CA ARG A 115 7.09 5.72 -9.26
C ARG A 115 6.88 6.38 -10.62
N PHE A 116 7.05 5.66 -11.71
CA PHE A 116 6.73 6.18 -13.04
C PHE A 116 6.47 5.08 -14.06
N GLN A 117 5.68 5.41 -15.08
CA GLN A 117 5.50 4.55 -16.25
C GLN A 117 6.68 4.74 -17.21
N PRO A 118 7.55 3.73 -17.41
CA PRO A 118 8.75 3.85 -18.23
C PRO A 118 8.46 3.64 -19.73
N LEU A 119 7.24 3.96 -20.16
CA LEU A 119 6.74 3.81 -21.53
C LEU A 119 6.08 5.13 -21.93
N VAL A 120 6.28 5.56 -23.17
CA VAL A 120 5.57 6.70 -23.76
C VAL A 120 5.14 6.40 -25.19
N LYS A 121 4.05 7.02 -25.62
CA LYS A 121 3.58 6.98 -27.00
C LYS A 121 4.32 8.04 -27.82
N SER A 122 4.95 7.62 -28.90
CA SER A 122 5.53 8.52 -29.90
C SER A 122 4.47 8.95 -30.93
N GLY A 123 4.56 10.17 -31.44
CA GLY A 123 3.56 10.76 -32.37
C GLY A 123 3.38 10.00 -33.70
N ASN A 124 4.29 9.09 -34.03
CA ASN A 124 4.21 8.19 -35.19
C ASN A 124 3.54 6.84 -34.88
N GLY A 125 2.95 6.67 -33.69
CA GLY A 125 2.29 5.43 -33.28
C GLY A 125 3.24 4.34 -32.76
N LEU A 126 4.53 4.64 -32.61
CA LEU A 126 5.49 3.73 -31.97
C LEU A 126 5.48 3.90 -30.45
N VAL A 127 5.89 2.86 -29.73
CA VAL A 127 6.10 2.91 -28.28
C VAL A 127 7.59 3.06 -27.99
N LYS A 128 7.94 4.04 -27.16
CA LYS A 128 9.30 4.23 -26.65
C LYS A 128 9.35 3.83 -25.19
N ALA A 129 10.41 3.12 -24.82
CA ALA A 129 10.68 2.72 -23.47
C ALA A 129 11.92 3.42 -22.93
N VAL A 130 11.91 3.73 -21.64
CA VAL A 130 13.08 4.26 -20.93
C VAL A 130 14.11 3.16 -20.78
N ARG A 131 15.29 3.31 -21.39
CA ARG A 131 16.45 2.43 -21.19
C ARG A 131 17.25 2.85 -19.97
N ARG A 132 17.38 4.16 -19.74
CA ARG A 132 18.04 4.73 -18.57
C ARG A 132 17.43 6.08 -18.25
N ILE A 133 17.31 6.40 -16.96
CA ILE A 133 16.85 7.70 -16.48
C ILE A 133 17.77 8.22 -15.40
N SER A 134 18.03 9.53 -15.46
CA SER A 134 18.78 10.28 -14.47
C SER A 134 17.91 11.40 -13.90
N LEU A 135 17.70 11.42 -12.59
CA LEU A 135 16.94 12.44 -11.87
C LEU A 135 17.86 13.23 -10.92
N ALA A 136 17.61 14.54 -10.83
CA ALA A 136 18.09 15.36 -9.73
C ALA A 136 16.98 15.46 -8.69
N LEU A 137 17.27 15.05 -7.47
CA LEU A 137 16.37 15.19 -6.33
C LEU A 137 17.02 16.15 -5.34
N GLU A 138 16.26 17.11 -4.84
CA GLU A 138 16.70 18.03 -3.79
C GLU A 138 15.73 17.91 -2.61
N MET A 139 16.25 17.38 -1.51
CA MET A 139 15.54 17.33 -0.25
C MET A 139 15.80 18.64 0.50
N ILE A 140 14.78 19.48 0.60
CA ILE A 140 14.83 20.71 1.36
C ILE A 140 14.33 20.37 2.76
N PRO A 141 15.20 20.41 3.79
CA PRO A 141 14.74 20.14 5.14
C PRO A 141 13.69 21.20 5.48
N GLY A 142 12.60 20.81 6.12
CA GLY A 142 11.48 21.68 6.48
C GLY A 142 10.41 20.87 7.21
N GLU A 143 9.43 21.53 7.82
CA GLU A 143 8.23 20.82 8.26
C GLU A 143 7.55 20.28 7.00
N THR A 144 7.59 18.95 6.84
CA THR A 144 6.84 18.27 5.80
C THR A 144 5.38 18.59 6.03
N SER A 145 4.84 19.51 5.23
CA SER A 145 3.41 19.54 5.00
C SER A 145 3.12 18.28 4.21
N PHE A 146 2.89 17.18 4.91
CA PHE A 146 2.24 16.05 4.30
C PHE A 146 0.90 16.60 3.83
N SER A 147 0.76 16.86 2.51
CA SER A 147 -0.57 16.91 1.92
C SER A 147 -1.08 15.48 2.00
N SER A 148 -1.55 15.13 3.19
CA SER A 148 -2.35 13.96 3.45
C SER A 148 -3.64 14.17 2.67
N ASN A 149 -3.63 13.80 1.39
CA ASN A 149 -4.84 13.31 0.74
C ASN A 149 -5.15 11.88 1.22
N ASN A 150 -4.65 11.47 2.39
CA ASN A 150 -5.30 10.45 3.20
C ASN A 150 -6.43 11.15 3.98
N GLU A 151 -7.53 11.43 3.30
CA GLU A 151 -8.83 11.10 3.89
C GLU A 151 -9.01 9.58 3.78
N ARG A 152 -8.05 8.80 4.30
CA ARG A 152 -8.41 7.53 4.91
C ARG A 152 -8.76 7.96 6.32
N ASP A 153 -10.06 8.07 6.54
CA ASP A 153 -10.63 8.16 7.87
C ASP A 153 -9.81 7.19 8.74
N LEU A 154 -9.04 7.71 9.69
CA LEU A 154 -8.27 6.88 10.62
C LEU A 154 -9.31 6.27 11.57
N THR A 155 -10.12 5.37 11.06
CA THR A 155 -10.98 4.50 11.86
C THR A 155 -10.02 3.58 12.60
N LEU A 156 -9.73 3.95 13.84
CA LEU A 156 -9.08 3.07 14.81
C LEU A 156 -9.78 1.71 14.75
N SER A 157 -9.02 0.63 14.53
CA SER A 157 -9.59 -0.70 14.41
C SER A 157 -10.43 -1.05 15.66
N ALA A 158 -11.53 -1.78 15.46
CA ALA A 158 -12.36 -2.35 16.51
C ALA A 158 -11.55 -3.22 17.50
N LEU A 159 -10.39 -3.72 17.06
CA LEU A 159 -9.46 -4.50 17.87
C LEU A 159 -8.26 -3.69 18.39
N SER A 160 -8.26 -2.36 18.26
CA SER A 160 -7.15 -1.52 18.72
C SER A 160 -7.06 -1.39 20.24
N ASP A 161 -8.13 -1.71 20.97
CA ASP A 161 -8.20 -1.70 22.43
C ASP A 161 -9.01 -2.91 22.96
N GLY A 162 -8.81 -3.22 24.24
CA GLY A 162 -9.54 -4.27 24.96
C GLY A 162 -8.84 -5.64 24.99
N THR A 163 -9.49 -6.62 25.62
CA THR A 163 -9.01 -8.01 25.68
C THR A 163 -9.67 -8.82 24.58
N ILE A 164 -8.87 -9.40 23.70
CA ILE A 164 -9.34 -10.03 22.46
C ILE A 164 -9.30 -11.56 22.60
N TYR A 165 -10.41 -12.21 22.29
CA TYR A 165 -10.54 -13.66 22.22
C TYR A 165 -10.99 -14.08 20.83
N LYS A 166 -10.39 -15.15 20.30
CA LYS A 166 -10.73 -15.68 18.98
C LYS A 166 -11.71 -16.84 19.11
N ILE A 167 -12.87 -16.71 18.47
CA ILE A 167 -13.90 -17.73 18.39
C ILE A 167 -13.89 -18.31 16.97
N THR A 168 -13.96 -19.63 16.83
CA THR A 168 -14.07 -20.29 15.53
C THR A 168 -15.47 -20.84 15.37
N VAL A 169 -16.14 -20.46 14.28
CA VAL A 169 -17.45 -20.98 13.88
C VAL A 169 -17.28 -21.90 12.67
N ALA A 170 -17.97 -23.03 12.67
CA ALA A 170 -17.85 -24.03 11.59
C ALA A 170 -18.94 -23.87 10.52
N THR A 171 -20.11 -23.37 10.91
CA THR A 171 -21.28 -23.20 10.04
C THR A 171 -22.00 -21.90 10.35
N ASP A 172 -22.70 -21.32 9.39
CA ASP A 172 -23.53 -20.15 9.67
C ASP A 172 -24.71 -20.53 10.56
N GLY A 173 -25.07 -19.66 11.51
CA GLY A 173 -26.18 -19.92 12.44
C GLY A 173 -26.15 -19.07 13.69
N ILE A 174 -27.10 -19.34 14.58
CA ILE A 174 -27.20 -18.70 15.91
C ILE A 174 -26.39 -19.54 16.90
N TYR A 175 -25.46 -18.88 17.60
CA TYR A 175 -24.60 -19.50 18.60
C TYR A 175 -24.94 -18.98 20.00
N LYS A 176 -24.87 -19.86 21.00
CA LYS A 176 -24.98 -19.49 22.41
C LYS A 176 -23.58 -19.32 23.00
N LEU A 177 -23.33 -18.17 23.61
CA LEU A 177 -22.13 -17.90 24.40
C LEU A 177 -22.53 -17.94 25.88
N ASP A 178 -22.39 -19.09 26.52
CA ASP A 178 -22.73 -19.25 27.94
C ASP A 178 -21.49 -19.25 28.85
N GLN A 179 -21.76 -19.32 30.16
CA GLN A 179 -20.72 -19.28 31.18
C GLN A 179 -19.65 -20.35 30.96
N GLU A 180 -20.06 -21.58 30.60
CA GLU A 180 -19.16 -22.70 30.38
C GLU A 180 -18.25 -22.44 29.18
N TYR A 181 -18.82 -21.95 28.08
CA TYR A 181 -18.08 -21.59 26.88
C TYR A 181 -17.04 -20.49 27.15
N LEU A 182 -17.45 -19.38 27.78
CA LEU A 182 -16.56 -18.25 28.05
C LEU A 182 -15.46 -18.61 29.07
N THR A 183 -15.79 -19.41 30.09
CA THR A 183 -14.80 -19.93 31.04
C THR A 183 -13.81 -20.87 30.33
N GLY A 184 -14.28 -21.68 29.37
CA GLY A 184 -13.44 -22.54 28.54
C GLY A 184 -12.44 -21.77 27.68
N LEU A 185 -12.76 -20.52 27.31
CA LEU A 185 -11.84 -19.59 26.65
C LEU A 185 -10.84 -18.92 27.61
N GLY A 186 -10.94 -19.18 28.92
CA GLY A 186 -10.09 -18.58 29.95
C GLY A 186 -10.51 -17.18 30.39
N ILE A 187 -11.76 -16.77 30.10
CA ILE A 187 -12.28 -15.45 30.47
C ILE A 187 -12.65 -15.43 31.96
N ASP A 188 -12.17 -14.43 32.71
CA ASP A 188 -12.60 -14.20 34.10
C ASP A 188 -13.97 -13.52 34.14
N LEU A 189 -15.02 -14.33 34.30
CA LEU A 189 -16.40 -13.86 34.36
C LEU A 189 -16.72 -13.07 35.63
N LYS A 190 -15.94 -13.20 36.71
CA LYS A 190 -16.24 -12.52 37.98
C LYS A 190 -16.16 -11.00 37.89
N ASN A 191 -15.31 -10.51 36.99
CA ASN A 191 -15.07 -9.08 36.77
C ASN A 191 -15.56 -8.62 35.40
N LEU A 192 -16.21 -9.50 34.63
CA LEU A 192 -16.72 -9.19 33.31
C LEU A 192 -18.04 -8.42 33.43
N ASN A 193 -18.11 -7.26 32.79
CA ASN A 193 -19.38 -6.55 32.60
C ASN A 193 -20.00 -7.02 31.26
N PRO A 194 -21.16 -7.70 31.27
CA PRO A 194 -21.76 -8.23 30.04
C PRO A 194 -22.08 -7.16 29.00
N SER A 195 -22.42 -5.94 29.42
CA SER A 195 -22.71 -4.82 28.50
C SER A 195 -21.47 -4.30 27.75
N LYS A 196 -20.27 -4.76 28.13
CA LYS A 196 -19.02 -4.43 27.43
C LYS A 196 -18.56 -5.54 26.49
N ILE A 197 -19.27 -6.67 26.44
CA ILE A 197 -18.96 -7.74 25.51
C ILE A 197 -19.38 -7.27 24.12
N LYS A 198 -18.43 -7.32 23.19
CA LYS A 198 -18.65 -7.09 21.78
C LYS A 198 -18.14 -8.28 21.01
N VAL A 199 -18.87 -8.71 20.00
CA VAL A 199 -18.44 -9.76 19.07
C VAL A 199 -18.29 -9.10 17.71
N PHE A 200 -17.11 -9.26 17.14
CA PHE A 200 -16.79 -8.71 15.84
C PHE A 200 -16.53 -9.86 14.87
N GLY A 201 -17.00 -9.69 13.64
CA GLY A 201 -16.82 -10.65 12.56
C GLY A 201 -16.50 -9.92 11.26
N SER A 202 -15.75 -10.58 10.38
CA SER A 202 -15.70 -10.20 8.97
C SER A 202 -16.60 -11.14 8.20
N ASP A 203 -17.14 -10.67 7.09
CA ASP A 203 -17.82 -11.55 6.15
C ASP A 203 -16.85 -12.65 5.70
N SER A 204 -17.21 -13.92 5.92
CA SER A 204 -16.36 -15.09 5.69
C SER A 204 -16.38 -15.51 4.21
N GLY A 205 -16.28 -14.51 3.33
CA GLY A 205 -16.21 -14.71 1.89
C GLY A 205 -14.76 -14.86 1.40
N PRO A 206 -14.54 -15.49 0.24
CA PRO A 206 -13.28 -15.35 -0.46
C PRO A 206 -12.98 -13.86 -0.67
N VAL A 207 -11.79 -13.42 -0.31
CA VAL A 207 -11.36 -12.03 -0.52
C VAL A 207 -11.46 -11.73 -2.02
N PRO A 208 -12.12 -10.62 -2.42
CA PRO A 208 -12.18 -10.25 -3.82
C PRO A 208 -10.77 -10.09 -4.40
N GLU A 209 -10.49 -10.87 -5.44
CA GLU A 209 -9.23 -10.80 -6.18
C GLU A 209 -9.05 -9.44 -6.89
N LEU A 210 -10.15 -8.76 -7.23
CA LEU A 210 -10.14 -7.41 -7.80
C LEU A 210 -9.76 -6.36 -6.75
N ILE A 211 -8.75 -5.55 -7.06
CA ILE A 211 -8.28 -4.44 -6.22
C ILE A 211 -9.35 -3.34 -6.09
N ALA A 212 -10.15 -3.13 -7.13
CA ALA A 212 -11.17 -2.08 -7.18
C ALA A 212 -12.48 -2.44 -6.44
N THR A 213 -12.63 -3.69 -5.99
CA THR A 213 -13.81 -4.08 -5.20
C THR A 213 -13.69 -3.47 -3.81
N GLN A 214 -14.76 -2.80 -3.36
CA GLN A 214 -14.84 -2.28 -1.99
C GLN A 214 -14.56 -3.41 -1.01
N ARG A 215 -13.59 -3.18 -0.14
CA ARG A 215 -13.26 -4.08 0.96
C ARG A 215 -13.76 -3.44 2.23
N VAL A 216 -14.27 -4.28 3.11
CA VAL A 216 -14.55 -3.88 4.48
C VAL A 216 -13.20 -3.58 5.14
N GLU A 217 -13.01 -2.34 5.58
CA GLU A 217 -11.73 -1.86 6.12
C GLU A 217 -11.44 -2.39 7.55
N ASP A 218 -12.48 -2.71 8.33
CA ASP A 218 -12.40 -3.16 9.72
C ASP A 218 -13.56 -4.11 10.08
N LEU A 219 -13.49 -4.82 11.20
CA LEU A 219 -14.52 -5.82 11.54
C LEU A 219 -15.89 -5.17 11.85
N ASP A 220 -16.96 -5.83 11.41
CA ASP A 220 -18.33 -5.44 11.74
C ASP A 220 -18.78 -6.07 13.07
N GLU A 221 -19.55 -5.32 13.86
CA GLU A 221 -20.14 -5.84 15.09
C GLU A 221 -21.28 -6.81 14.78
N VAL A 222 -21.18 -8.04 15.30
CA VAL A 222 -22.22 -9.06 15.20
C VAL A 222 -23.29 -8.77 16.26
N PRO A 223 -24.58 -8.69 15.89
CA PRO A 223 -25.64 -8.46 16.85
C PRO A 223 -25.68 -9.51 17.95
N LEU A 224 -25.76 -9.05 19.20
CA LEU A 224 -25.88 -9.89 20.39
C LEU A 224 -27.27 -9.76 21.01
N GLN A 225 -27.77 -10.87 21.57
CA GLN A 225 -28.96 -10.88 22.41
C GLN A 225 -28.61 -11.45 23.77
N GLY A 226 -28.74 -10.63 24.81
CA GLY A 226 -28.55 -11.03 26.20
C GLY A 226 -29.82 -11.58 26.83
N PHE A 227 -29.69 -12.63 27.63
CA PHE A 227 -30.75 -13.17 28.49
C PHE A 227 -30.20 -13.21 29.92
N GLY A 228 -30.99 -12.80 30.92
CA GLY A 228 -30.58 -12.84 32.34
C GLY A 228 -29.58 -11.76 32.79
N LEU A 229 -28.91 -11.06 31.86
CA LEU A 229 -27.87 -10.04 32.12
C LEU A 229 -28.35 -8.71 32.76
N GLU A 230 -29.55 -8.66 33.33
CA GLU A 230 -30.16 -7.41 33.84
C GLU A 230 -29.47 -6.84 35.09
N ASP A 231 -28.74 -7.69 35.82
CA ASP A 231 -28.01 -7.33 37.04
C ASP A 231 -26.56 -6.88 36.77
N GLY A 232 -26.15 -6.86 35.49
CA GLY A 232 -24.81 -6.46 35.07
C GLY A 232 -23.72 -7.49 35.38
N ARG A 233 -24.08 -8.75 35.63
CA ARG A 233 -23.17 -9.88 35.86
C ARG A 233 -23.41 -11.00 34.86
N PHE A 234 -22.43 -11.88 34.73
CA PHE A 234 -22.50 -13.07 33.89
C PHE A 234 -22.51 -14.31 34.79
N ASP A 235 -23.69 -14.78 35.12
CA ASP A 235 -23.96 -15.83 36.08
C ASP A 235 -24.34 -17.15 35.38
N GLN A 236 -24.55 -18.21 36.17
CA GLN A 236 -24.75 -19.57 35.65
C GLN A 236 -26.06 -19.77 34.87
N ASN A 237 -27.02 -18.85 35.03
CA ASN A 237 -28.33 -18.95 34.38
C ASN A 237 -28.46 -18.06 33.13
N ASP A 238 -27.38 -17.39 32.72
CA ASP A 238 -27.33 -16.46 31.60
C ASP A 238 -26.89 -17.11 30.27
#